data_AF-A0AAE3SDB2-F1
#
_entry.id   AF-A0AAE3SDB2-F1
#
_cell.length_a   1.000
_cell.length_b   1.000
_cell.length_c   1.000
_cell.angle_alpha   90.00
_cell.angle_beta   90.00
_cell.angle_gamma   90.00
#
_symmetry.space_group_name_H-M   'P 1'
#
loop_
_entity.id
_entity.type
_entity.pdbx_description
1 polymer ?
#
loop_
_entity_poly.entity_id
_entity_poly.type
_entity_poly.pdbx_seq_one_letter_code
_entity_poly.pdbx_strand_id
1 'polypeptide(L)'
;MLSQEHKKGLLVNRIVSILDTTGENVLKQQLSIARSSYNRRSGSLFSKLSQKSYSVKNKTVNPSLVIDYPKHIRFLDMKLNGKGIPKETYAPIYNKPLYGFIFGYAYKQLRYGLSANISDAFIDPLEKAFEAKTIWV
;
A
#
# COMPACT_ATOMS: atom_id res chain seq x y z
N MET A 1 7.55 20.42 24.87
CA MET A 1 8.27 19.25 24.32
C MET A 1 7.29 18.10 24.13
N LEU A 2 7.15 17.54 22.93
CA LEU A 2 6.33 16.34 22.71
C LEU A 2 7.04 15.10 23.30
N SER A 3 6.31 14.28 24.08
CA SER A 3 6.79 13.01 24.61
C SER A 3 7.16 12.04 23.48
N GLN A 4 8.19 11.21 23.68
CA GLN A 4 8.64 10.17 22.73
C GLN A 4 7.52 9.19 22.35
N GLU A 5 6.59 8.91 23.27
CA GLU A 5 5.45 8.03 22.99
C GLU A 5 4.46 8.66 22.00
N HIS A 6 4.23 9.96 22.12
CA HIS A 6 3.35 10.71 21.21
C HIS A 6 3.91 10.73 19.78
N LYS A 7 5.24 10.85 19.65
CA LYS A 7 5.96 10.81 18.38
C LYS A 7 5.87 9.43 17.72
N LYS A 8 6.03 8.37 18.51
CA LYS A 8 5.87 6.98 18.04
C LYS A 8 4.44 6.73 17.55
N GLY A 9 3.42 7.23 18.25
CA GLY A 9 2.02 7.14 17.83
C GLY A 9 1.74 7.82 16.49
N LEU A 10 2.26 9.02 16.27
CA LEU A 10 2.10 9.77 15.01
C LEU A 10 2.69 9.03 13.80
N LEU A 11 3.91 8.48 13.95
CA LEU A 11 4.56 7.69 12.89
C LEU A 11 3.76 6.42 12.57
N VAL A 12 3.31 5.71 13.60
CA VAL A 12 2.50 4.50 13.44
C VAL A 12 1.19 4.80 12.71
N ASN A 13 0.49 5.88 13.07
CA ASN A 13 -0.75 6.30 12.39
C ASN A 13 -0.50 6.59 10.90
N ARG A 14 0.64 7.19 10.55
CA ARG A 14 0.99 7.45 9.15
C ARG A 14 1.27 6.16 8.37
N ILE A 15 2.00 5.23 8.97
CA ILE A 15 2.25 3.90 8.37
C ILE A 15 0.91 3.20 8.11
N VAL A 16 -0.01 3.21 9.09
CA VAL A 16 -1.36 2.65 8.94
C VAL A 16 -2.10 3.28 7.75
N SER A 17 -2.04 4.60 7.60
CA SER A 17 -2.66 5.32 6.47
C SER A 17 -2.07 4.95 5.11
N ILE A 18 -0.74 4.79 5.03
CA ILE A 18 -0.06 4.35 3.79
C ILE A 18 -0.51 2.93 3.44
N LEU A 19 -0.55 2.02 4.42
CA LEU A 19 -0.97 0.64 4.22
C LEU A 19 -2.45 0.54 3.80
N ASP A 20 -3.31 1.36 4.39
CA ASP A 20 -4.74 1.41 4.04
C ASP A 20 -4.95 1.86 2.59
N THR A 21 -4.32 2.98 2.20
CA THR A 21 -4.31 3.48 0.82
C THR A 21 -3.74 2.45 -0.17
N THR A 22 -2.70 1.71 0.24
CA THR A 22 -2.09 0.66 -0.58
C THR A 22 -3.06 -0.49 -0.83
N GLY A 23 -3.71 -0.99 0.23
CA GLY A 23 -4.68 -2.08 0.12
C GLY A 23 -5.87 -1.72 -0.76
N GLU A 24 -6.41 -0.51 -0.59
CA GLU A 24 -7.52 -0.01 -1.39
C GLU A 24 -7.15 0.08 -2.87
N ASN A 25 -6.02 0.71 -3.20
CA ASN A 25 -5.61 0.92 -4.58
C ASN A 25 -5.25 -0.39 -5.30
N VAL A 26 -4.61 -1.32 -4.61
CA VAL A 26 -4.34 -2.67 -5.14
C VAL A 26 -5.64 -3.34 -5.53
N LEU A 27 -6.59 -3.46 -4.59
CA LEU A 27 -7.86 -4.13 -4.87
C LEU A 27 -8.67 -3.40 -5.95
N LYS A 28 -8.68 -2.07 -5.96
CA LYS A 28 -9.38 -1.27 -6.99
C LYS A 28 -8.83 -1.53 -8.39
N GLN A 29 -7.51 -1.57 -8.53
CA GLN A 29 -6.86 -1.88 -9.81
C GLN A 29 -7.15 -3.32 -10.26
N GLN A 30 -7.08 -4.27 -9.34
CA GLN A 30 -7.34 -5.68 -9.65
C GLN A 30 -8.80 -5.93 -9.99
N LEU A 31 -9.72 -5.24 -9.33
CA LEU A 31 -11.15 -5.27 -9.64
C LEU A 31 -11.42 -4.74 -11.05
N SER A 32 -10.75 -3.64 -11.44
CA SER A 32 -10.82 -3.07 -12.78
C SER A 32 -10.36 -4.07 -13.84
N ILE A 33 -9.23 -4.73 -13.61
CA ILE A 33 -8.68 -5.77 -14.50
C ILE A 33 -9.61 -7.00 -14.56
N ALA A 34 -10.16 -7.43 -13.43
CA ALA A 34 -11.12 -8.54 -13.39
C ALA A 34 -12.35 -8.24 -14.26
N ARG A 35 -12.89 -7.01 -14.19
CA ARG A 35 -14.03 -6.57 -15.01
C ARG A 35 -13.72 -6.55 -16.49
N SER A 36 -12.54 -6.05 -16.90
CA SER A 36 -12.20 -5.88 -18.31
C SER A 36 -11.75 -7.18 -18.99
N SER A 37 -10.95 -7.99 -18.30
CA SER A 37 -10.27 -9.14 -18.92
C SER A 37 -10.80 -10.52 -18.48
N TYR A 38 -11.53 -10.61 -17.36
CA TYR A 38 -11.88 -11.91 -16.75
C TYR A 38 -13.39 -12.12 -16.51
N ASN A 39 -14.26 -11.29 -17.08
CA ASN A 39 -15.71 -11.31 -16.81
C ASN A 39 -16.49 -12.52 -17.40
N ARG A 40 -15.84 -13.42 -18.14
CA ARG A 40 -16.53 -14.26 -19.13
C ARG A 40 -17.21 -15.57 -18.67
N ARG A 41 -17.23 -15.98 -17.39
CA ARG A 41 -17.87 -17.29 -17.04
C ARG A 41 -18.60 -17.43 -15.70
N SER A 42 -18.11 -16.86 -14.60
CA SER A 42 -18.74 -17.13 -13.28
C SER A 42 -18.94 -15.90 -12.40
N GLY A 43 -18.36 -14.75 -12.75
CA GLY A 43 -18.38 -13.54 -11.91
C GLY A 43 -17.71 -13.70 -10.53
N SER A 44 -17.30 -14.90 -10.12
CA SER A 44 -16.84 -15.21 -8.76
C SER A 44 -15.57 -14.44 -8.40
N LEU A 45 -14.63 -14.30 -9.34
CA LEU A 45 -13.42 -13.50 -9.16
C LEU A 45 -13.77 -12.02 -8.93
N PHE A 46 -14.66 -11.48 -9.75
CA PHE A 46 -15.13 -10.11 -9.66
C PHE A 46 -15.86 -9.86 -8.32
N SER A 47 -16.80 -10.73 -7.97
CA SER A 47 -17.55 -10.66 -6.71
C SER A 47 -16.62 -10.69 -5.49
N LYS A 48 -15.66 -11.61 -5.45
CA LYS A 48 -14.69 -11.69 -4.34
C LYS A 48 -13.78 -10.47 -4.23
N LEU A 49 -13.33 -9.93 -5.36
CA LEU A 49 -12.50 -8.71 -5.35
C LEU A 49 -13.31 -7.46 -4.99
N SER A 50 -14.64 -7.47 -5.19
CA SER A 50 -15.51 -6.34 -4.87
C SER A 50 -15.80 -6.17 -3.38
N GLN A 51 -15.55 -7.19 -2.56
CA GLN A 51 -15.90 -7.23 -1.13
C GLN A 51 -14.97 -6.43 -0.20
N LYS A 52 -14.06 -5.59 -0.74
CA LYS A 52 -13.03 -4.84 0.02
C LYS A 52 -12.30 -5.75 1.02
N SER A 53 -11.75 -6.85 0.51
CA SER A 53 -11.15 -7.93 1.31
C SER A 53 -9.72 -7.60 1.75
N TYR A 54 -9.50 -6.47 2.41
CA TYR A 54 -8.21 -6.17 3.04
C TYR A 54 -8.39 -5.53 4.43
N SER A 55 -7.36 -5.67 5.27
CA SER A 55 -7.32 -5.05 6.60
C SER A 55 -5.89 -4.66 6.97
N VAL A 56 -5.75 -3.61 7.78
CA VAL A 56 -4.48 -3.27 8.43
C VAL A 56 -4.53 -3.78 9.87
N LYS A 57 -3.73 -4.80 10.19
CA LYS A 57 -3.58 -5.38 11.53
C LYS A 57 -2.50 -4.67 12.34
N ASN A 58 -2.48 -4.87 13.66
CA ASN A 58 -1.41 -4.41 14.56
C ASN A 58 -1.12 -2.90 14.47
N LYS A 59 -2.18 -2.09 14.37
CA LYS A 59 -2.15 -0.63 14.12
C LYS A 59 -1.41 0.20 15.18
N THR A 60 -0.88 -0.38 16.24
CA THR A 60 -0.24 0.32 17.38
C THR A 60 1.27 0.11 17.47
N VAL A 61 1.80 -1.02 16.96
CA VAL A 61 3.22 -1.37 17.16
C VAL A 61 3.88 -1.79 15.85
N ASN A 62 3.27 -2.71 15.11
CA ASN A 62 3.83 -3.22 13.86
C ASN A 62 2.73 -3.38 12.80
N PRO A 63 2.24 -2.27 12.23
CA PRO A 63 1.14 -2.29 11.28
C PRO A 63 1.43 -3.22 10.10
N SER A 64 0.47 -4.07 9.76
CA SER A 64 0.62 -5.08 8.69
C SER A 64 -0.59 -5.04 7.78
N LEU A 65 -0.38 -4.90 6.47
CA LEU A 65 -1.43 -5.03 5.47
C LEU A 65 -1.70 -6.50 5.17
N VAL A 66 -2.95 -6.92 5.35
CA VAL A 66 -3.43 -8.26 5.01
C VAL A 66 -4.48 -8.12 3.92
N ILE A 67 -4.31 -8.84 2.82
CA ILE A 67 -5.26 -8.89 1.71
C ILE A 67 -5.74 -10.33 1.52
N ASP A 68 -7.04 -10.53 1.58
CA ASP A 68 -7.68 -11.82 1.43
C ASP A 68 -8.04 -12.06 -0.04
N TYR A 69 -7.27 -12.93 -0.68
CA TYR A 69 -7.42 -13.26 -2.09
C TYR A 69 -8.14 -14.58 -2.34
N PRO A 70 -8.89 -14.70 -3.45
CA PRO A 70 -9.26 -16.01 -3.95
C PRO A 70 -8.01 -16.80 -4.32
N LYS A 71 -7.88 -18.03 -3.78
CA LYS A 71 -6.69 -18.91 -3.95
C LYS A 71 -6.15 -18.99 -5.38
N HIS A 72 -7.03 -18.91 -6.38
CA HIS A 72 -6.67 -19.10 -7.78
C HIS A 72 -6.18 -17.83 -8.51
N ILE A 73 -6.27 -16.63 -7.92
CA ILE A 73 -5.95 -15.38 -8.61
C ILE A 73 -4.49 -15.35 -9.12
N ARG A 74 -3.55 -15.87 -8.32
CA ARG A 74 -2.13 -16.00 -8.68
C ARG A 74 -1.92 -16.81 -9.96
N PHE A 75 -2.71 -17.85 -10.17
CA PHE A 75 -2.53 -18.75 -11.32
C PHE A 75 -3.07 -18.15 -12.62
N LEU A 76 -3.87 -17.08 -12.55
CA LEU A 76 -4.35 -16.38 -13.73
C LEU A 76 -3.18 -15.74 -14.49
N ASP A 77 -2.20 -15.20 -13.76
CA ASP A 77 -0.97 -14.62 -14.34
C ASP A 77 -0.03 -15.68 -14.93
N MET A 78 -0.17 -16.94 -14.54
CA MET A 78 0.70 -18.05 -14.98
C MET A 78 0.09 -18.86 -16.13
N LYS A 79 -1.08 -18.47 -16.63
CA LYS A 79 -1.83 -19.27 -17.59
C LYS A 79 -1.16 -19.25 -18.97
N LEU A 80 -0.75 -20.42 -19.41
CA LEU A 80 -0.18 -20.63 -20.75
C LEU A 80 -1.28 -20.99 -21.75
N ASN A 81 -1.03 -20.73 -23.03
CA ASN A 81 -1.81 -21.23 -24.15
C ASN A 81 -1.44 -22.68 -24.47
N GLY A 82 -2.13 -23.31 -25.42
CA GLY A 82 -1.87 -24.70 -25.82
C GLY A 82 -0.47 -24.95 -26.42
N LYS A 83 0.31 -23.89 -26.66
CA LYS A 83 1.69 -23.92 -27.14
C LYS A 83 2.72 -23.63 -26.03
N GLY A 84 2.30 -23.55 -24.77
CA GLY A 84 3.19 -23.24 -23.64
C GLY A 84 3.61 -21.76 -23.53
N ILE A 85 3.00 -20.87 -24.31
CA ILE A 85 3.30 -19.43 -24.30
C ILE A 85 2.33 -18.72 -23.35
N PRO A 86 2.75 -17.72 -22.56
CA PRO A 86 1.85 -16.91 -21.74
C PRO A 86 0.66 -16.40 -22.55
N LYS A 87 -0.57 -16.56 -22.04
CA LYS A 87 -1.76 -16.09 -22.73
C LYS A 87 -1.77 -14.56 -22.78
N GLU A 88 -1.65 -13.98 -23.96
CA GLU A 88 -1.84 -12.52 -24.17
C GLU A 88 -3.26 -12.04 -23.84
N THR A 89 -4.26 -12.93 -23.93
CA THR A 89 -5.68 -12.57 -23.80
C THR A 89 -6.05 -12.04 -22.42
N TYR A 90 -5.20 -12.24 -21.41
CA TYR A 90 -5.50 -11.89 -20.03
C TYR A 90 -4.47 -10.89 -19.51
N ALA A 91 -4.95 -9.71 -19.09
CA ALA A 91 -4.09 -8.74 -18.42
C ALA A 91 -3.60 -9.30 -17.07
N PRO A 92 -2.32 -9.10 -16.70
CA PRO A 92 -1.80 -9.55 -15.42
C PRO A 92 -2.57 -8.89 -14.28
N ILE A 93 -3.15 -9.70 -13.40
CA ILE A 93 -4.08 -9.27 -12.36
C ILE A 93 -3.49 -9.37 -10.96
N TYR A 94 -2.55 -10.28 -10.70
CA TYR A 94 -2.04 -10.48 -9.35
C TYR A 94 -0.70 -9.79 -9.13
N ASN A 95 0.37 -10.32 -9.73
CA ASN A 95 1.74 -9.94 -9.43
C ASN A 95 2.02 -8.49 -9.80
N LYS A 96 1.70 -8.09 -11.03
CA LYS A 96 2.04 -6.74 -11.52
C LYS A 96 1.32 -5.63 -10.72
N PRO A 97 0.01 -5.70 -10.47
CA PRO A 97 -0.66 -4.72 -9.61
C PRO A 97 -0.13 -4.75 -8.17
N LEU A 98 0.01 -5.93 -7.57
CA LEU A 98 0.43 -6.08 -6.18
C LEU A 98 1.84 -5.50 -5.95
N TYR A 99 2.82 -5.95 -6.71
CA TYR A 99 4.20 -5.47 -6.59
C TYR A 99 4.35 -4.02 -7.04
N GLY A 100 3.58 -3.60 -8.05
CA GLY A 100 3.55 -2.22 -8.51
C GLY A 100 3.18 -1.25 -7.41
N PHE A 101 2.16 -1.56 -6.60
CA PHE A 101 1.78 -0.71 -5.47
C PHE A 101 2.68 -0.89 -4.25
N ILE A 102 3.11 -2.11 -3.92
CA ILE A 102 4.02 -2.35 -2.79
C ILE A 102 5.33 -1.58 -3.00
N PHE A 103 6.01 -1.78 -4.14
CA PHE A 103 7.32 -1.18 -4.37
C PHE A 103 7.24 0.21 -4.98
N GLY A 104 6.25 0.48 -5.83
CA GLY A 104 6.09 1.76 -6.50
C GLY A 104 5.47 2.84 -5.64
N TYR A 105 4.61 2.49 -4.67
CA TYR A 105 3.94 3.43 -3.79
C TYR A 105 4.35 3.24 -2.32
N ALA A 106 3.97 2.12 -1.69
CA ALA A 106 4.11 1.94 -0.25
C ALA A 106 5.57 2.05 0.21
N TYR A 107 6.47 1.34 -0.45
CA TYR A 107 7.90 1.39 -0.15
C TYR A 107 8.49 2.79 -0.33
N LYS A 108 8.12 3.51 -1.40
CA LYS A 108 8.61 4.88 -1.61
C LYS A 108 8.09 5.85 -0.54
N GLN A 109 6.82 5.73 -0.17
CA GLN A 109 6.22 6.55 0.89
C GLN A 109 6.86 6.24 2.25
N LEU A 110 7.15 4.97 2.54
CA LEU A 110 7.83 4.59 3.77
C LEU A 110 9.31 4.99 3.78
N ARG A 111 10.00 4.91 2.63
CA ARG A 111 11.43 5.23 2.56
C ARG A 111 11.71 6.73 2.55
N TYR A 112 11.01 7.48 1.69
CA TYR A 112 11.26 8.91 1.49
C TYR A 112 10.26 9.79 2.24
N GLY A 113 9.01 9.35 2.35
CA GLY A 113 8.00 10.07 3.12
C GLY A 113 8.30 10.11 4.61
N LEU A 114 8.99 9.11 5.18
CA LEU A 114 9.45 9.21 6.57
C LEU A 114 10.53 10.28 6.76
N SER A 115 11.48 10.43 5.84
CA SER A 115 12.57 11.40 6.04
C SER A 115 12.07 12.84 5.96
N ALA A 116 11.17 13.14 5.01
CA ALA A 116 10.55 14.46 4.89
C ALA A 116 9.73 14.81 6.14
N ASN A 117 8.93 13.87 6.64
CA ASN A 117 8.13 14.10 7.85
C ASN A 117 9.00 14.24 9.11
N ILE A 118 10.15 13.56 9.20
CA ILE A 118 11.09 13.77 10.30
C ILE A 118 11.68 15.18 10.23
N SER A 119 11.98 15.67 9.03
CA SER A 119 12.45 17.04 8.83
C SER A 119 11.39 18.06 9.27
N ASP A 120 10.20 18.01 8.68
CA ASP A 120 9.14 18.98 8.93
C ASP A 120 8.64 18.97 10.38
N ALA A 121 8.55 17.79 11.01
CA ALA A 121 7.99 17.65 12.35
C ALA A 121 9.01 17.84 13.48
N PHE A 122 10.31 17.69 13.20
CA PHE A 122 11.35 17.74 14.24
C PHE A 122 12.48 18.72 13.93
N ILE A 123 13.03 18.70 12.72
CA ILE A 123 14.20 19.52 12.38
C ILE A 123 13.76 20.98 12.29
N ASP A 124 12.78 21.30 11.44
CA ASP A 124 12.34 22.68 11.21
C ASP A 124 11.84 23.39 12.49
N PRO A 125 11.05 22.75 13.39
CA PRO A 125 10.64 23.39 14.62
C PRO A 125 11.77 23.54 15.64
N LEU A 126 12.76 22.63 15.64
CA LEU A 126 13.94 22.74 16.51
C LEU A 126 14.89 23.83 16.02
N GLU A 127 15.13 23.92 14.72
CA GLU A 127 15.95 24.97 14.10
C GLU A 127 15.33 26.35 14.36
N LYS A 128 14.02 26.53 14.11
CA LYS A 128 13.31 27.76 14.45
C LYS A 128 13.40 28.11 15.94
N ALA A 129 13.31 27.12 16.82
CA ALA A 129 13.43 27.34 18.26
C ALA A 129 14.85 27.71 18.69
N PHE A 130 15.88 27.19 18.02
CA PHE A 130 17.27 27.57 18.23
C PHE A 130 17.54 28.98 17.74
N GLU A 131 17.14 29.32 16.51
CA GLU A 131 17.28 30.65 15.93
C GLU A 131 16.57 31.74 16.75
N ALA A 132 15.35 31.45 17.24
CA ALA A 132 14.61 32.36 18.09
C ALA A 132 15.28 32.64 19.45
N LYS A 133 16.14 31.72 19.93
CA LYS A 133 16.83 31.84 21.22
C LYS A 133 18.14 32.64 21.11
N THR A 134 18.76 32.69 19.94
CA THR A 134 20.03 33.38 19.70
C THR A 134 19.90 34.91 19.70
N ILE A 135 18.69 35.46 19.74
CA ILE A 135 18.41 36.91 19.73
C ILE A 135 18.56 37.55 21.13
N TRP A 136 18.80 36.74 22.17
CA TRP A 136 19.06 37.23 23.53
C TRP A 136 20.45 36.78 24.02
N VAL A 137 21.50 37.45 23.55
CA VAL A 137 22.83 37.53 24.19
C VAL A 137 23.30 38.97 24.13
#